data_AF-A0A968IV30-F1
#
_entry.id   AF-A0A968IV30-F1
#
_cell.length_a   1.000
_cell.length_b   1.000
_cell.length_c   1.000
_cell.angle_alpha   90.00
_cell.angle_beta   90.00
_cell.angle_gamma   90.00
#
_symmetry.space_group_name_H-M   'P 1'
#
loop_
_entity.id
_entity.type
_entity.pdbx_description
1 polymer ?
#
loop_
_entity_poly.entity_id
_entity_poly.type
_entity_poly.pdbx_seq_one_letter_code
_entity_poly.pdbx_strand_id
1 'polypeptide(L)'
;MLILVNGAVRSGKSVWAEHLAHQSGLPVTYLATAMPDPSDADWTARLQAHRDRRPAHWQTQEVPLHLVEALMGEGPPQCLLVDALGTWVANRLPWPWETWQEEVGRLVAVSRASAHTIIMVAEETGWGVVPPYESGRTFRDRLGNLSRGLGRVADRVYLVVAGHVLDLRLLGTPLPEFL
;
A
#
# COMPACT_ATOMS: atom_id res chain seq x y z
N MET A 1 11.45 4.15 -8.68
CA MET A 1 11.87 3.75 -7.30
C MET A 1 10.65 3.27 -6.55
N LEU A 2 10.67 2.07 -5.99
CA LEU A 2 9.57 1.49 -5.22
C LEU A 2 9.92 1.41 -3.74
N ILE A 3 9.06 1.95 -2.89
CA ILE A 3 9.16 1.92 -1.43
C ILE A 3 7.91 1.25 -0.87
N LEU A 4 8.10 0.23 -0.03
CA LEU A 4 7.02 -0.41 0.72
C LEU A 4 7.10 -0.01 2.20
N VAL A 5 5.99 0.48 2.76
CA VAL A 5 5.87 0.87 4.17
C VAL A 5 4.84 -0.02 4.85
N ASN A 6 5.31 -0.95 5.68
CA ASN A 6 4.49 -1.90 6.42
C ASN A 6 4.31 -1.46 7.88
N GLY A 7 3.19 -1.84 8.50
CA GLY A 7 3.01 -1.72 9.94
C GLY A 7 1.58 -1.94 10.39
N ALA A 8 1.40 -2.12 11.70
CA ALA A 8 0.07 -2.26 12.29
C ALA A 8 -0.81 -1.01 12.05
N VAL A 9 -2.12 -1.15 12.24
CA VAL A 9 -3.02 0.00 12.28
C VAL A 9 -2.58 0.94 13.41
N ARG A 10 -2.60 2.25 13.15
CA ARG A 10 -2.12 3.31 14.08
C ARG A 10 -0.63 3.25 14.47
N SER A 11 0.21 2.50 13.76
CA SER A 11 1.65 2.48 14.05
C SER A 11 2.41 3.75 13.65
N GLY A 12 1.82 4.59 12.79
CA GLY A 12 2.45 5.76 12.17
C GLY A 12 2.85 5.57 10.70
N LYS A 13 2.54 4.41 10.09
CA LYS A 13 2.97 4.09 8.70
C LYS A 13 2.59 5.14 7.65
N SER A 14 1.36 5.68 7.67
CA SER A 14 0.95 6.72 6.71
C SER A 14 1.72 8.03 6.93
N VAL A 15 2.03 8.40 8.18
CA VAL A 15 2.84 9.60 8.48
C VAL A 15 4.25 9.46 7.93
N TRP A 16 4.84 8.27 8.07
CA TRP A 16 6.15 7.98 7.48
C TRP A 16 6.12 7.99 5.94
N ALA A 17 5.08 7.42 5.35
CA ALA A 17 4.91 7.43 3.89
C ALA A 17 4.73 8.86 3.33
N GLU A 18 3.97 9.72 4.02
CA GLU A 18 3.82 11.13 3.69
C GLU A 18 5.15 11.91 3.84
N HIS A 19 5.92 11.61 4.89
CA HIS A 19 7.25 12.18 5.08
C HIS A 19 8.19 11.82 3.93
N LEU A 20 8.21 10.55 3.51
CA LEU A 20 8.99 10.10 2.35
C LEU A 20 8.54 10.76 1.05
N ALA A 21 7.22 10.91 0.86
CA ALA A 21 6.67 11.60 -0.31
C ALA A 21 7.12 13.06 -0.36
N HIS A 22 7.09 13.75 0.77
CA HIS A 22 7.61 15.12 0.89
C HIS A 22 9.11 15.20 0.61
N GLN A 23 9.91 14.29 1.18
CA GLN A 23 11.36 14.23 0.96
C GLN A 23 11.76 13.90 -0.49
N SER A 24 10.87 13.29 -1.27
CA SER A 24 11.15 12.99 -2.67
C SER A 24 11.42 14.25 -3.51
N GLY A 25 10.89 15.40 -3.11
CA GLY A 25 10.97 16.66 -3.86
C GLY A 25 10.22 16.64 -5.20
N LEU A 26 9.46 15.57 -5.49
CA LEU A 26 8.69 15.40 -6.71
C LEU A 26 7.25 15.93 -6.53
N PRO A 27 6.55 16.25 -7.62
CA PRO A 27 5.09 16.38 -7.58
C PRO A 27 4.46 15.12 -6.97
N VAL A 28 3.53 15.28 -6.04
CA VAL A 28 2.91 14.14 -5.33
C VAL A 28 1.47 13.93 -5.79
N THR A 29 1.17 12.70 -6.18
CA THR A 29 -0.18 12.21 -6.44
C THR A 29 -0.53 11.12 -5.43
N TYR A 30 -1.53 11.40 -4.59
CA TYR A 30 -2.07 10.49 -3.61
C TYR A 30 -3.12 9.58 -4.26
N LEU A 31 -2.90 8.27 -4.21
CA LEU A 31 -3.75 7.23 -4.77
C LEU A 31 -4.54 6.58 -3.63
N ALA A 32 -5.79 7.05 -3.44
CA ALA A 32 -6.67 6.57 -2.39
C ALA A 32 -7.44 5.33 -2.86
N THR A 33 -7.21 4.18 -2.21
CA THR A 33 -7.83 2.90 -2.59
C THR A 33 -9.06 2.53 -1.74
N ALA A 34 -9.37 3.35 -0.73
CA ALA A 34 -10.56 3.24 0.09
C ALA A 34 -11.83 3.57 -0.72
N MET A 35 -12.86 2.74 -0.60
CA MET A 35 -14.22 3.10 -1.00
C MET A 35 -14.89 3.91 0.12
N PRO A 36 -15.52 5.06 -0.17
CA PRO A 36 -16.37 5.72 0.81
C PRO A 36 -17.53 4.80 1.19
N ASP A 37 -17.79 4.66 2.49
CA ASP A 37 -18.99 4.02 3.00
C ASP A 37 -19.81 5.07 3.76
N PRO A 38 -20.84 5.66 3.15
CA PRO A 38 -21.68 6.67 3.80
C PRO A 38 -22.45 6.15 5.02
N SER A 39 -22.57 4.83 5.16
CA SER A 39 -23.25 4.21 6.30
C SER A 39 -22.35 4.06 7.54
N ASP A 40 -21.04 4.23 7.39
CA ASP A 40 -20.06 4.21 8.47
C ASP A 40 -19.49 5.61 8.72
N ALA A 41 -20.04 6.28 9.75
CA ALA A 41 -19.63 7.63 10.15
C ALA A 41 -18.17 7.68 10.66
N ASP A 42 -17.71 6.62 11.34
CA ASP A 42 -16.35 6.52 11.85
C ASP A 42 -15.35 6.37 10.69
N TRP A 43 -15.69 5.57 9.69
CA TRP A 43 -14.92 5.42 8.46
C TRP A 43 -14.84 6.73 7.68
N THR A 44 -15.98 7.40 7.53
CA THR A 44 -16.06 8.71 6.85
C THR A 44 -15.21 9.76 7.56
N ALA A 45 -15.26 9.83 8.90
CA ALA A 45 -14.44 10.75 9.68
C ALA A 45 -12.94 10.46 9.53
N ARG A 46 -12.54 9.17 9.46
CA ARG A 46 -11.14 8.78 9.21
C ARG A 46 -10.67 9.21 7.84
N LEU A 47 -11.48 8.99 6.80
CA LEU A 47 -11.14 9.41 5.44
C LEU A 47 -10.97 10.94 5.37
N GLN A 48 -11.82 11.69 6.05
CA GLN A 48 -11.72 13.14 6.12
C GLN A 48 -10.45 13.60 6.83
N ALA A 49 -10.13 13.06 8.01
CA ALA A 49 -8.90 13.39 8.73
C ALA A 49 -7.63 13.09 7.90
N HIS A 50 -7.67 12.01 7.10
CA HIS A 50 -6.59 11.69 6.17
C HIS A 50 -6.49 12.68 5.01
N ARG A 51 -7.61 13.19 4.50
CA ARG A 51 -7.62 14.24 3.46
C ARG A 51 -7.10 15.56 4.01
N ASP A 52 -7.56 15.98 5.19
CA ASP A 52 -7.20 17.28 5.80
C ASP A 52 -5.71 17.39 6.18
N ARG A 53 -5.06 16.27 6.47
CA ARG A 53 -3.61 16.23 6.77
C ARG A 53 -2.73 16.49 5.54
N ARG A 54 -3.24 16.24 4.33
CA ARG A 54 -2.44 16.32 3.11
C ARG A 54 -2.19 17.77 2.72
N PRO A 55 -1.00 18.11 2.23
CA PRO A 55 -0.76 19.44 1.67
C PRO A 55 -1.70 19.73 0.49
N ALA A 56 -2.26 20.94 0.44
CA ALA A 56 -3.22 21.34 -0.60
C ALA A 56 -2.67 21.29 -2.04
N HIS A 57 -1.34 21.28 -2.20
CA HIS A 57 -0.69 21.16 -3.50
C HIS A 57 -0.54 19.71 -3.99
N TRP A 58 -0.88 18.72 -3.16
CA TRP A 58 -0.89 17.32 -3.59
C TRP A 58 -2.14 17.01 -4.39
N GLN A 59 -1.98 16.30 -5.50
CA GLN A 59 -3.11 15.77 -6.23
C GLN A 59 -3.66 14.55 -5.48
N THR A 60 -4.97 14.34 -5.49
CA THR A 60 -5.59 13.12 -4.96
C THR A 60 -6.43 12.49 -6.04
N GLN A 61 -6.24 11.20 -6.27
CA GLN A 61 -7.03 10.38 -7.17
C GLN A 61 -7.61 9.19 -6.40
N GLU A 62 -8.90 8.96 -6.55
CA GLU A 62 -9.58 7.80 -5.99
C GLU A 62 -9.44 6.63 -6.97
N VAL A 63 -8.74 5.58 -6.54
CA VAL A 63 -8.40 4.39 -7.35
C VAL A 63 -8.72 3.09 -6.61
N PRO A 64 -9.95 2.90 -6.11
CA PRO A 64 -10.31 1.71 -5.33
C PRO A 64 -10.15 0.41 -6.14
N LEU A 65 -10.39 0.49 -7.45
CA LEU A 65 -10.40 -0.66 -8.37
C LEU A 65 -9.33 -0.60 -9.45
N HIS A 66 -8.84 0.57 -9.86
CA HIS A 66 -7.95 0.68 -11.03
C HIS A 66 -6.54 1.15 -10.66
N LEU A 67 -5.99 0.59 -9.57
CA LEU A 67 -4.66 0.95 -9.07
C LEU A 67 -3.56 0.60 -10.08
N VAL A 68 -3.63 -0.58 -10.71
CA VAL A 68 -2.63 -1.00 -11.70
C VAL A 68 -2.56 0.02 -12.84
N GLU A 69 -3.73 0.42 -13.36
CA GLU A 69 -3.85 1.41 -14.42
C GLU A 69 -3.35 2.78 -14.00
N ALA A 70 -3.63 3.21 -12.77
CA ALA A 70 -3.14 4.48 -12.23
C ALA A 70 -1.61 4.54 -12.11
N LEU A 71 -0.94 3.39 -11.95
CA LEU A 71 0.53 3.31 -11.90
C LEU A 71 1.19 3.23 -13.29
N MET A 72 0.44 2.93 -14.34
CA MET A 72 0.94 2.84 -15.73
C MET A 72 1.07 4.20 -16.43
N GLY A 73 0.73 5.30 -15.76
CA GLY A 73 0.71 6.64 -16.36
C GLY A 73 2.03 7.01 -17.05
N GLU A 74 1.91 7.59 -18.24
CA GLU A 74 3.03 8.21 -18.95
C GLU A 74 3.15 9.68 -18.54
N GLY A 75 4.37 10.17 -18.34
CA GLY A 75 4.60 11.56 -17.96
C GLY A 75 5.93 11.79 -17.26
N PRO A 76 6.21 13.04 -16.85
CA PRO A 76 7.41 13.34 -16.06
C PRO A 76 7.41 12.57 -14.73
N PRO A 77 8.59 12.24 -14.17
CA PRO A 77 8.68 11.57 -12.88
C PRO A 77 7.93 12.34 -11.77
N GLN A 78 7.11 11.60 -11.03
CA GLN A 78 6.34 12.08 -9.87
C GLN A 78 6.42 11.06 -8.74
N CYS A 79 5.94 11.44 -7.55
CA CYS A 79 5.76 10.54 -6.41
C CYS A 79 4.30 10.09 -6.32
N LEU A 80 4.04 8.80 -6.52
CA LEU A 80 2.75 8.15 -6.36
C LEU A 80 2.67 7.53 -4.97
N LEU A 81 1.82 8.07 -4.09
CA LEU A 81 1.63 7.56 -2.73
C LEU A 81 0.31 6.77 -2.65
N VAL A 82 0.41 5.45 -2.50
CA VAL A 82 -0.73 4.53 -2.37
C VAL A 82 -1.04 4.29 -0.89
N ASP A 83 -2.23 4.69 -0.45
CA ASP A 83 -2.74 4.43 0.90
C ASP A 83 -4.21 3.93 0.81
N ALA A 84 -4.48 2.65 1.06
CA ALA A 84 -3.52 1.58 1.39
C ALA A 84 -3.85 0.25 0.70
N LEU A 85 -2.81 -0.56 0.52
CA LEU A 85 -2.92 -1.89 -0.08
C LEU A 85 -3.94 -2.78 0.62
N GLY A 86 -4.16 -2.65 1.94
CA GLY A 86 -5.23 -3.38 2.63
C GLY A 86 -6.61 -3.05 2.06
N THR A 87 -6.96 -1.78 1.91
CA THR A 87 -8.27 -1.42 1.30
C THR A 87 -8.39 -1.91 -0.15
N TRP A 88 -7.28 -1.89 -0.91
CA TRP A 88 -7.25 -2.42 -2.27
C TRP A 88 -7.48 -3.94 -2.33
N VAL A 89 -6.90 -4.69 -1.39
CA VAL A 89 -7.14 -6.14 -1.18
C VAL A 89 -8.60 -6.39 -0.78
N ALA A 90 -9.14 -5.59 0.15
CA ALA A 90 -10.51 -5.73 0.65
C ALA A 90 -11.53 -5.60 -0.49
N ASN A 91 -11.33 -4.65 -1.41
CA ASN A 91 -12.19 -4.45 -2.58
C ASN A 91 -12.23 -5.64 -3.55
N ARG A 92 -11.28 -6.59 -3.43
CA ARG A 92 -11.12 -7.75 -4.32
C ARG A 92 -11.35 -9.09 -3.65
N LEU A 93 -11.76 -9.12 -2.38
CA LEU A 93 -12.02 -10.38 -1.67
C LEU A 93 -12.93 -11.36 -2.43
N PRO A 94 -13.98 -10.93 -3.15
CA PRO A 94 -14.84 -11.84 -3.90
C PRO A 94 -14.18 -12.52 -5.11
N TRP A 95 -13.01 -12.06 -5.56
CA TRP A 95 -12.36 -12.61 -6.75
C TRP A 95 -11.85 -14.04 -6.53
N PRO A 96 -11.83 -14.90 -7.56
CA PRO A 96 -11.12 -16.17 -7.55
C PRO A 96 -9.61 -15.97 -7.27
N TRP A 97 -8.96 -17.02 -6.76
CA TRP A 97 -7.53 -16.96 -6.43
C TRP A 97 -6.67 -16.70 -7.67
N GLU A 98 -7.00 -17.31 -8.81
CA GLU A 98 -6.26 -17.21 -10.07
C GLU A 98 -6.28 -15.76 -10.58
N THR A 99 -7.47 -15.15 -10.63
CA THR A 99 -7.64 -13.74 -11.01
C THR A 99 -6.91 -12.79 -10.04
N TRP A 100 -6.95 -13.10 -8.75
CA TRP A 100 -6.19 -12.34 -7.75
C TRP A 100 -4.68 -12.42 -7.99
N GLN A 101 -4.14 -13.61 -8.27
CA GLN A 101 -2.70 -13.79 -8.52
C GLN A 101 -2.25 -13.10 -9.80
N GLU A 102 -3.05 -13.14 -10.87
CA GLU A 102 -2.78 -12.38 -12.09
C GLU A 102 -2.69 -10.88 -11.82
N GLU A 103 -3.63 -10.33 -11.05
CA GLU A 103 -3.66 -8.91 -10.69
C GLU A 103 -2.47 -8.52 -9.79
N VAL A 104 -2.09 -9.37 -8.84
CA VAL A 104 -0.86 -9.17 -8.03
C VAL A 104 0.37 -9.13 -8.94
N GLY A 105 0.46 -10.05 -9.90
CA GLY A 105 1.54 -10.09 -10.89
C GLY A 105 1.62 -8.80 -11.70
N ARG A 106 0.48 -8.29 -12.18
CA ARG A 106 0.38 -7.00 -12.88
C ARG A 106 0.85 -5.84 -12.01
N LEU A 107 0.37 -5.76 -10.76
CA LEU A 107 0.74 -4.71 -9.82
C LEU A 107 2.25 -4.71 -9.52
N VAL A 108 2.84 -5.89 -9.29
CA VAL A 108 4.29 -6.03 -9.07
C VAL A 108 5.07 -5.61 -10.32
N ALA A 109 4.63 -6.04 -11.50
CA ALA A 109 5.29 -5.72 -12.77
C ALA A 109 5.28 -4.21 -13.06
N VAL A 110 4.12 -3.54 -12.96
CA VAL A 110 4.04 -2.09 -13.19
C VAL A 110 4.85 -1.32 -12.16
N SER A 111 4.81 -1.74 -10.89
CA SER A 111 5.55 -1.06 -9.81
C SER A 111 7.06 -1.12 -10.03
N ARG A 112 7.56 -2.24 -10.55
CA ARG A 112 8.98 -2.42 -10.87
C ARG A 112 9.40 -1.64 -12.12
N ALA A 113 8.54 -1.58 -13.13
CA ALA A 113 8.85 -0.95 -14.41
C ALA A 113 8.66 0.58 -14.41
N SER A 114 7.97 1.13 -13.41
CA SER A 114 7.62 2.55 -13.38
C SER A 114 8.83 3.47 -13.24
N ALA A 115 8.85 4.54 -14.03
CA ALA A 115 9.78 5.66 -13.90
C ALA A 115 9.43 6.58 -12.70
N HIS A 116 8.24 6.41 -12.11
CA HIS A 116 7.82 7.18 -10.95
C HIS A 116 8.50 6.69 -9.66
N THR A 117 8.47 7.54 -8.63
CA THR A 117 8.66 7.08 -7.27
C THR A 117 7.32 6.58 -6.76
N ILE A 118 7.23 5.31 -6.36
CA ILE A 118 6.00 4.72 -5.84
C ILE A 118 6.23 4.38 -4.37
N ILE A 119 5.36 4.89 -3.50
CA ILE A 119 5.33 4.58 -2.08
C ILE A 119 4.03 3.84 -1.80
N MET A 120 4.11 2.62 -1.29
CA MET A 120 2.94 1.81 -0.98
C MET A 120 2.83 1.56 0.52
N VAL A 121 1.66 1.87 1.09
CA VAL A 121 1.35 1.62 2.49
C VAL A 121 0.58 0.31 2.62
N ALA A 122 1.05 -0.57 3.50
CA ALA A 122 0.41 -1.86 3.80
C ALA A 122 0.26 -2.08 5.30
N GLU A 123 -0.86 -2.66 5.70
CA GLU A 123 -1.09 -3.16 7.04
C GLU A 123 -0.32 -4.45 7.28
N GLU A 124 0.23 -4.59 8.48
CA GLU A 124 0.66 -5.89 8.99
C GLU A 124 -0.50 -6.52 9.79
N THR A 125 -1.02 -7.66 9.32
CA THR A 125 -2.17 -8.35 9.91
C THR A 125 -1.90 -9.81 10.25
N GLY A 126 -0.67 -10.30 10.02
CA GLY A 126 -0.30 -11.71 10.18
C GLY A 126 0.20 -12.11 11.58
N TRP A 127 0.44 -11.16 12.49
CA TRP A 127 1.06 -11.45 13.81
C TRP A 127 0.06 -11.82 14.92
N GLY A 128 -1.23 -11.88 14.60
CA GLY A 128 -2.31 -12.20 15.53
C GLY A 128 -2.83 -13.63 15.41
N VAL A 129 -3.98 -13.88 16.05
CA VAL A 129 -4.71 -15.15 15.94
C VAL A 129 -5.31 -15.37 14.55
N VAL A 130 -5.63 -16.62 14.21
CA VAL A 130 -6.31 -16.95 12.97
C VAL A 130 -7.73 -16.34 12.97
N PRO A 131 -8.12 -15.56 11.94
CA PRO A 131 -9.46 -14.99 11.87
C PRO A 131 -10.56 -16.07 11.87
N PRO A 132 -11.66 -15.86 12.62
CA PRO A 132 -12.75 -16.85 12.72
C PRO A 132 -13.53 -16.98 11.40
N TYR A 133 -13.61 -15.90 10.62
CA TYR A 133 -14.32 -15.85 9.35
C TYR A 133 -13.38 -16.09 8.16
N GLU A 134 -13.92 -16.72 7.11
CA GLU A 134 -13.21 -16.99 5.86
C GLU A 134 -12.68 -15.72 5.21
N SER A 135 -13.52 -14.68 5.12
CA SER A 135 -13.13 -13.37 4.56
C SER A 135 -11.90 -12.78 5.25
N GLY A 136 -11.80 -12.92 6.58
CA GLY A 136 -10.64 -12.45 7.35
C GLY A 136 -9.37 -13.27 7.06
N ARG A 137 -9.50 -14.60 6.92
CA ARG A 137 -8.36 -15.46 6.54
C ARG A 137 -7.88 -15.14 5.12
N THR A 138 -8.81 -15.04 4.17
CA THR A 138 -8.52 -14.67 2.77
C THR A 138 -7.86 -13.30 2.69
N PHE A 139 -8.36 -12.30 3.43
CA PHE A 139 -7.75 -10.97 3.49
C PHE A 139 -6.29 -11.03 3.97
N ARG A 140 -6.05 -11.68 5.11
CA ARG A 140 -4.72 -11.82 5.71
C ARG A 140 -3.75 -12.50 4.74
N ASP A 141 -4.16 -13.61 4.14
CA ASP A 141 -3.30 -14.42 3.28
C ASP A 141 -3.00 -13.67 1.96
N ARG A 142 -3.99 -12.96 1.39
CA ARG A 142 -3.81 -12.13 0.19
C ARG A 142 -2.91 -10.92 0.44
N LEU A 143 -3.12 -10.19 1.53
CA LEU A 143 -2.29 -9.03 1.87
C LEU A 143 -0.84 -9.46 2.14
N GLY A 144 -0.64 -10.57 2.87
CA GLY A 144 0.69 -11.14 3.08
C GLY A 144 1.38 -11.57 1.78
N ASN A 145 0.66 -12.25 0.88
CA ASN A 145 1.17 -12.62 -0.44
C ASN A 145 1.56 -11.39 -1.28
N LEU A 146 0.71 -10.37 -1.33
CA LEU A 146 0.98 -9.13 -2.05
C LEU A 146 2.20 -8.39 -1.48
N SER A 147 2.27 -8.20 -0.16
CA SER A 147 3.38 -7.53 0.50
C SER A 147 4.71 -8.27 0.29
N ARG A 148 4.70 -9.62 0.29
CA ARG A 148 5.89 -10.43 -0.05
C ARG A 148 6.30 -10.22 -1.51
N GLY A 149 5.35 -10.19 -2.44
CA GLY A 149 5.60 -9.93 -3.87
C GLY A 149 6.23 -8.56 -4.12
N LEU A 150 5.66 -7.50 -3.53
CA LEU A 150 6.17 -6.14 -3.65
C LEU A 150 7.51 -5.95 -2.93
N GLY A 151 7.65 -6.49 -1.71
CA GLY A 151 8.88 -6.38 -0.92
C GLY A 151 10.11 -6.96 -1.62
N ARG A 152 9.92 -7.98 -2.47
CA ARG A 152 11.00 -8.56 -3.29
C ARG A 152 11.55 -7.56 -4.32
N VAL A 153 10.67 -6.79 -4.95
CA VAL A 153 11.03 -5.85 -6.02
C VAL A 153 11.22 -4.41 -5.53
N ALA A 154 10.90 -4.12 -4.27
CA ALA A 154 11.02 -2.79 -3.68
C ALA A 154 12.47 -2.39 -3.40
N ASP A 155 12.84 -1.17 -3.76
CA ASP A 155 14.16 -0.59 -3.47
C ASP A 155 14.35 -0.35 -1.96
N ARG A 156 13.27 -0.07 -1.23
CA ARG A 156 13.26 0.05 0.24
C ARG A 156 12.03 -0.59 0.84
N VAL A 157 12.19 -1.20 2.01
CA VAL A 157 11.10 -1.80 2.78
C VAL A 157 11.21 -1.34 4.22
N TYR A 158 10.19 -0.63 4.69
CA TYR A 158 10.12 -0.15 6.06
C TYR A 158 9.11 -0.96 6.87
N LEU A 159 9.44 -1.20 8.14
CA LEU A 159 8.51 -1.63 9.17
C LEU A 159 8.33 -0.49 10.18
N VAL A 160 7.08 -0.08 10.40
CA VAL A 160 6.72 0.98 11.34
C VAL A 160 5.99 0.39 12.54
N VAL A 161 6.58 0.50 13.72
CA VAL A 161 6.07 -0.06 14.99
C VAL A 161 6.28 0.95 16.12
N ALA A 162 5.23 1.22 16.89
CA ALA A 162 5.26 2.16 18.02
C ALA A 162 5.87 3.54 17.68
N GLY A 163 5.64 4.05 16.46
CA GLY A 163 6.23 5.32 16.00
C GLY A 163 7.69 5.27 15.58
N HIS A 164 8.36 4.12 15.71
CA HIS A 164 9.70 3.89 15.19
C HIS A 164 9.67 3.29 13.80
N VAL A 165 10.67 3.63 12.99
CA VAL A 165 10.82 3.16 11.61
C VAL A 165 12.07 2.31 11.51
N LEU A 166 11.92 1.10 10.98
CA LEU A 166 12.99 0.16 10.72
C LEU A 166 13.15 -0.04 9.21
N ASP A 167 14.33 0.24 8.66
CA ASP A 167 14.66 -0.14 7.29
C ASP A 167 15.07 -1.62 7.26
N LEU A 168 14.18 -2.47 6.76
CA LEU A 168 14.39 -3.91 6.71
C LEU A 168 15.48 -4.30 5.70
N ARG A 169 15.80 -3.46 4.72
CA ARG A 169 16.87 -3.76 3.75
C ARG A 169 18.26 -3.44 4.29
N LEU A 170 18.36 -2.61 5.33
CA LEU A 170 19.63 -2.36 6.02
C LEU A 170 19.94 -3.42 7.08
N LEU A 171 18.90 -3.98 7.71
CA LEU A 171 19.06 -4.88 8.87
C LEU A 171 18.73 -6.35 8.58
N GLY A 172 17.98 -6.61 7.51
CA GLY A 172 17.53 -7.94 7.13
C GLY A 172 18.13 -8.40 5.80
N THR A 173 17.85 -9.65 5.44
CA THR A 173 18.15 -10.21 4.13
C THR A 173 16.84 -10.59 3.45
N PRO A 174 16.68 -10.34 2.13
CA PRO A 174 15.51 -10.81 1.39
C PRO A 174 15.33 -12.31 1.53
N LEU A 175 14.08 -12.75 1.65
CA LEU A 175 13.75 -14.18 1.67
C LEU A 175 14.17 -14.82 0.32
N PRO A 176 14.90 -15.96 0.33
CA PRO A 176 15.28 -16.67 -0.88
C PRO A 176 14.08 -17.06 -1.76
N GLU A 177 14.32 -17.21 -3.07
CA GLU A 177 13.28 -17.57 -4.04
C GLU A 177 12.86 -19.05 -4.00
N PHE A 178 13.68 -19.91 -3.37
CA PHE A 178 13.36 -21.30 -3.17
C PHE A 178 12.51 -21.45 -1.90
N LEU A 179 11.18 -21.33 -2.03
CA LEU A 179 10.10 -21.80 -1.13
C LEU A 179 8.74 -21.24 -1.60
#